data_AF-A0A427A2R9-F1
#
_entry.id   AF-A0A427A2R9-F1
#
_cell.length_a   1.000
_cell.length_b   1.000
_cell.length_c   1.000
_cell.angle_alpha   90.00
_cell.angle_beta   90.00
_cell.angle_gamma   90.00
#
_symmetry.space_group_name_H-M   'P 1'
#
loop_
_entity.id
_entity.type
_entity.pdbx_description
1 polymer ?
#
loop_
_entity_poly.entity_id
_entity_poly.type
_entity_poly.pdbx_seq_one_letter_code
_entity_poly.pdbx_strand_id
1 'polypeptide(L)'
;MMSDDPFARHRAFISSSVSAPSFPTFNSPSSSSSRSPSLSPNPNPFLRPSPSSSAAASSSSAASKSRLISPLSFSHNGRVALALAPAAAFLLDLGGAPVLTVLSVGLILTYLLDSLRLKSAAFFAVWASLIASQLAFFFSASVYYAPLLAGLALLLCAETTFLIGVWASLQFRWIKIESPSILPALERLLFACIPIIVPPLFTWATVSALGMVNAAYYLMAYSCLFYWLFALPRSSAFKSQKHEAGESQILGHFEGCLHTLYLLFVPLLFRIGSHHATVFSSFSSVCDLLLLFFIPFLFQLYASMKGALWWVTRDAHQMHQIRVVNGAVAMVVVVICLEVRVVFHSFGRYLHAPPPLNYLLVTVTMLGGASGVGAYAVGMVGDAFSSAAFTVLSVLVSAAGAIVIGFPVLVCFYLCNI
;
A
#
# COMPACT_ATOMS: atom_id res chain seq x y z
N MET A 1 -22.85 -48.00 -3.79
CA MET A 1 -23.15 -47.48 -5.14
C MET A 1 -23.60 -46.05 -4.98
N MET A 2 -22.85 -45.12 -5.61
CA MET A 2 -23.17 -43.75 -6.02
C MET A 2 -23.79 -42.80 -4.97
N SER A 3 -23.05 -41.86 -4.39
CA SER A 3 -22.56 -40.56 -4.94
C SER A 3 -23.69 -39.67 -5.46
N ASP A 4 -23.87 -38.50 -4.83
CA ASP A 4 -23.91 -37.21 -5.54
C ASP A 4 -23.79 -36.05 -4.56
N ASP A 5 -22.70 -35.29 -4.75
CA ASP A 5 -22.34 -34.04 -4.07
C ASP A 5 -23.13 -32.84 -4.63
N PRO A 6 -23.28 -31.75 -3.84
CA PRO A 6 -24.10 -30.60 -4.21
C PRO A 6 -23.35 -29.55 -5.05
N PHE A 7 -24.05 -29.04 -6.08
CA PHE A 7 -23.97 -27.74 -6.73
C PHE A 7 -22.71 -26.87 -6.48
N ALA A 8 -21.74 -27.00 -7.38
CA ALA A 8 -20.70 -26.01 -7.60
C ALA A 8 -21.28 -24.77 -8.34
N ARG A 9 -21.39 -23.63 -7.65
CA ARG A 9 -21.66 -22.33 -8.30
C ARG A 9 -20.41 -21.82 -9.00
N HIS A 10 -20.46 -21.72 -10.32
CA HIS A 10 -19.44 -21.09 -11.16
C HIS A 10 -19.32 -19.59 -10.86
N ARG A 11 -18.10 -19.14 -10.51
CA ARG A 11 -17.71 -17.72 -10.57
C ARG A 11 -17.36 -17.38 -12.01
N ALA A 12 -18.11 -16.44 -12.60
CA ALA A 12 -17.77 -15.83 -13.87
C ALA A 12 -16.53 -14.94 -13.70
N PHE A 13 -15.42 -15.30 -14.34
CA PHE A 13 -14.29 -14.41 -14.56
C PHE A 13 -14.62 -13.50 -15.75
N ILE A 14 -14.92 -12.23 -15.48
CA ILE A 14 -14.99 -11.22 -16.54
C ILE A 14 -13.55 -10.87 -16.94
N SER A 15 -13.15 -11.35 -18.11
CA SER A 15 -11.93 -10.97 -18.82
C SER A 15 -12.10 -9.57 -19.39
N SER A 16 -11.23 -8.64 -19.02
CA SER A 16 -11.15 -7.31 -19.62
C SER A 16 -10.37 -7.38 -20.94
N SER A 17 -11.02 -7.81 -22.02
CA SER A 17 -10.48 -7.69 -23.38
C SER A 17 -10.98 -6.39 -24.01
N VAL A 18 -10.16 -5.34 -23.97
CA VAL A 18 -10.35 -4.16 -24.82
C VAL A 18 -9.74 -4.47 -26.18
N SER A 19 -10.62 -4.61 -27.15
CA SER A 19 -10.38 -4.81 -28.57
C SER A 19 -9.80 -3.55 -29.23
N ALA A 20 -8.64 -3.68 -29.89
CA ALA A 20 -8.15 -2.75 -30.91
C ALA A 20 -8.22 -3.44 -32.29
N PRO A 21 -8.62 -2.75 -33.36
CA PRO A 21 -8.85 -3.37 -34.66
C PRO A 21 -7.54 -3.58 -35.44
N SER A 22 -7.41 -4.75 -36.07
CA SER A 22 -6.34 -5.12 -36.99
C SER A 22 -6.85 -5.13 -38.44
N PHE A 23 -6.06 -4.60 -39.37
CA PHE A 23 -6.27 -4.68 -40.82
C PHE A 23 -5.04 -5.30 -41.52
N PRO A 24 -5.19 -5.86 -42.74
CA PRO A 24 -4.55 -7.12 -43.12
C PRO A 24 -3.21 -6.98 -43.87
N THR A 25 -2.50 -8.11 -43.86
CA THR A 25 -1.22 -8.41 -44.50
C THR A 25 -1.30 -8.47 -46.03
N PHE A 26 -0.22 -8.04 -46.72
CA PHE A 26 0.09 -8.44 -48.09
C PHE A 26 1.52 -8.97 -48.24
N ASN A 27 1.63 -9.88 -49.21
CA ASN A 27 2.65 -10.88 -49.54
C ASN A 27 4.14 -10.50 -49.69
N SER A 28 4.93 -11.56 -49.57
CA SER A 28 6.37 -11.79 -49.82
C SER A 28 6.88 -11.50 -51.24
N PRO A 29 8.22 -11.52 -51.47
CA PRO A 29 8.88 -12.71 -52.08
C PRO A 29 10.32 -12.93 -51.51
N SER A 30 11.13 -13.98 -51.72
CA SER A 30 11.08 -15.32 -52.33
C SER A 30 12.47 -15.98 -52.13
N SER A 31 12.58 -17.27 -52.46
CA SER A 31 13.80 -18.08 -52.69
C SER A 31 14.46 -18.68 -51.42
N SER A 32 14.82 -19.96 -51.34
CA SER A 32 15.00 -20.99 -52.37
C SER A 32 15.05 -22.41 -51.76
N SER A 33 14.57 -23.38 -52.56
CA SER A 33 15.03 -24.78 -52.68
C SER A 33 14.79 -25.77 -51.51
N SER A 34 14.53 -27.07 -51.70
CA SER A 34 14.07 -27.90 -52.83
C SER A 34 13.90 -29.35 -52.30
N ARG A 35 12.96 -30.11 -52.89
CA ARG A 35 12.84 -31.60 -52.93
C ARG A 35 12.33 -32.38 -51.68
N SER A 36 11.02 -32.62 -51.66
CA SER A 36 10.27 -33.89 -51.92
C SER A 36 10.91 -35.28 -51.64
N PRO A 37 10.16 -36.42 -51.68
CA PRO A 37 9.18 -36.93 -50.70
C PRO A 37 9.21 -38.49 -50.50
N SER A 38 8.45 -39.07 -49.56
CA SER A 38 7.85 -40.45 -49.59
C SER A 38 7.22 -40.76 -48.20
N LEU A 39 5.95 -41.14 -47.93
CA LEU A 39 4.95 -42.09 -48.49
C LEU A 39 5.49 -43.53 -48.58
N SER A 40 5.03 -44.60 -47.92
CA SER A 40 3.83 -45.00 -47.14
C SER A 40 4.17 -46.39 -46.46
N PRO A 41 3.27 -47.39 -46.24
CA PRO A 41 2.37 -47.61 -45.08
C PRO A 41 2.41 -49.03 -44.41
N ASN A 42 1.97 -49.14 -43.13
CA ASN A 42 1.32 -50.31 -42.41
C ASN A 42 1.97 -51.73 -42.40
N PRO A 43 1.47 -52.76 -41.64
CA PRO A 43 0.73 -52.83 -40.35
C PRO A 43 1.30 -53.87 -39.32
N ASN A 44 0.76 -53.87 -38.08
CA ASN A 44 0.75 -54.81 -36.92
C ASN A 44 1.02 -56.35 -37.12
N PRO A 45 1.02 -57.26 -36.08
CA PRO A 45 1.28 -57.21 -34.60
C PRO A 45 2.13 -58.42 -34.03
N PHE A 46 2.30 -58.47 -32.69
CA PHE A 46 2.54 -59.63 -31.77
C PHE A 46 3.95 -60.00 -31.21
N LEU A 47 3.97 -60.06 -29.86
CA LEU A 47 4.60 -61.04 -28.92
C LEU A 47 6.05 -60.89 -28.38
N ARG A 48 6.08 -60.67 -27.04
CA ARG A 48 6.90 -61.33 -25.97
C ARG A 48 8.34 -60.82 -25.64
N PRO A 49 8.86 -61.13 -24.41
CA PRO A 49 9.63 -60.18 -23.59
C PRO A 49 11.07 -60.63 -23.24
N SER A 50 11.96 -59.63 -23.02
CA SER A 50 13.19 -59.60 -22.17
C SER A 50 14.29 -60.68 -22.40
N PRO A 51 15.51 -60.61 -21.80
CA PRO A 51 16.40 -59.50 -21.45
C PRO A 51 17.85 -59.71 -22.00
N SER A 52 18.71 -58.68 -22.03
CA SER A 52 20.16 -58.72 -21.68
C SER A 52 20.99 -57.56 -22.29
N SER A 53 21.87 -57.04 -21.44
CA SER A 53 23.17 -56.36 -21.66
C SER A 53 23.76 -56.38 -23.08
N SER A 54 24.47 -55.37 -23.62
CA SER A 54 25.19 -54.24 -23.03
C SER A 54 25.78 -53.32 -24.12
N ALA A 55 25.82 -52.02 -23.82
CA ALA A 55 26.78 -50.98 -24.24
C ALA A 55 26.92 -50.56 -25.72
N ALA A 56 26.44 -49.36 -26.08
CA ALA A 56 27.28 -48.15 -26.21
C ALA A 56 26.51 -46.94 -26.80
N ALA A 57 26.58 -45.82 -26.08
CA ALA A 57 26.56 -44.41 -26.50
C ALA A 57 25.49 -43.87 -27.47
N SER A 58 24.55 -43.07 -26.93
CA SER A 58 24.42 -41.64 -27.31
C SER A 58 23.36 -40.92 -26.47
N SER A 59 23.75 -39.75 -26.00
CA SER A 59 23.02 -38.67 -25.34
C SER A 59 21.59 -38.37 -25.82
N SER A 60 20.65 -38.25 -24.89
CA SER A 60 19.55 -37.28 -24.98
C SER A 60 18.95 -36.92 -23.60
N SER A 61 19.17 -35.66 -23.23
CA SER A 61 18.34 -34.80 -22.38
C SER A 61 18.00 -35.24 -20.95
N ALA A 62 18.96 -34.95 -20.06
CA ALA A 62 18.67 -34.48 -18.72
C ALA A 62 17.69 -33.29 -18.77
N ALA A 63 16.43 -33.51 -18.41
CA ALA A 63 15.48 -32.45 -18.02
C ALA A 63 15.56 -32.14 -16.51
N SER A 64 16.75 -32.36 -15.92
CA SER A 64 17.09 -32.02 -14.53
C SER A 64 18.24 -30.99 -14.47
N LYS A 65 18.21 -30.02 -15.39
CA LYS A 65 18.98 -28.77 -15.40
C LYS A 65 17.99 -27.72 -15.93
N SER A 66 17.56 -26.66 -15.25
CA SER A 66 18.13 -25.93 -14.14
C SER A 66 17.00 -25.20 -13.37
N ARG A 67 16.66 -25.65 -12.15
CA ARG A 67 16.38 -24.66 -11.10
C ARG A 67 17.74 -24.16 -10.62
N LEU A 68 18.45 -23.45 -11.51
CA LEU A 68 19.54 -22.59 -11.10
C LEU A 68 18.92 -21.70 -10.03
N ILE A 69 19.42 -21.87 -8.80
CA ILE A 69 19.08 -21.08 -7.63
C ILE A 69 19.02 -19.63 -8.08
N SER A 70 17.81 -19.12 -8.29
CA SER A 70 17.60 -17.71 -8.56
C SER A 70 18.28 -16.98 -7.41
N PRO A 71 19.17 -16.01 -7.67
CA PRO A 71 19.80 -15.28 -6.58
C PRO A 71 18.69 -14.75 -5.66
N LEU A 72 18.85 -14.88 -4.34
CA LEU A 72 17.89 -14.34 -3.35
C LEU A 72 17.74 -12.83 -3.58
N SER A 73 16.75 -12.48 -4.41
CA SER A 73 16.47 -11.13 -4.84
C SER A 73 15.47 -10.53 -3.87
N PHE A 74 15.78 -9.33 -3.38
CA PHE A 74 14.90 -8.65 -2.46
C PHE A 74 13.71 -8.06 -3.22
N SER A 75 12.61 -8.81 -3.31
CA SER A 75 11.43 -8.43 -4.09
C SER A 75 10.78 -7.11 -3.62
N HIS A 76 11.01 -6.72 -2.37
CA HIS A 76 10.42 -5.53 -1.76
C HIS A 76 11.29 -4.27 -1.87
N ASN A 77 12.42 -4.34 -2.60
CA ASN A 77 13.39 -3.25 -2.70
C ASN A 77 12.77 -1.93 -3.17
N GLY A 78 11.94 -1.96 -4.20
CA GLY A 78 11.32 -0.75 -4.75
C GLY A 78 10.41 -0.03 -3.74
N ARG A 79 9.72 -0.76 -2.86
CA ARG A 79 8.86 -0.15 -1.84
C ARG A 79 9.66 0.47 -0.71
N VAL A 80 10.68 -0.24 -0.23
CA VAL A 80 11.59 0.29 0.79
C VAL A 80 12.34 1.50 0.24
N ALA A 81 12.77 1.48 -1.02
CA ALA A 81 13.40 2.61 -1.68
C ALA A 81 12.45 3.81 -1.79
N LEU A 82 11.17 3.60 -2.15
CA LEU A 82 10.16 4.66 -2.21
C LEU A 82 9.92 5.33 -0.86
N ALA A 83 10.14 4.62 0.25
CA ALA A 83 10.08 5.17 1.60
C ALA A 83 11.38 5.86 2.02
N LEU A 84 12.50 5.16 1.92
CA LEU A 84 13.77 5.57 2.51
C LEU A 84 14.59 6.51 1.62
N ALA A 85 14.45 6.48 0.30
CA ALA A 85 15.21 7.37 -0.57
C ALA A 85 14.77 8.84 -0.41
N PRO A 86 13.46 9.18 -0.40
CA PRO A 86 13.05 10.55 -0.08
C PRO A 86 13.38 10.95 1.36
N ALA A 87 13.29 10.00 2.31
CA ALA A 87 13.72 10.23 3.69
C ALA A 87 15.21 10.59 3.78
N ALA A 88 16.07 9.87 3.08
CA ALA A 88 17.50 10.13 3.01
C ALA A 88 17.80 11.50 2.37
N ALA A 89 17.09 11.85 1.30
CA ALA A 89 17.24 13.17 0.66
C ALA A 89 16.87 14.30 1.62
N PHE A 90 15.77 14.16 2.37
CA PHE A 90 15.38 15.14 3.38
C PHE A 90 16.39 15.22 4.54
N LEU A 91 16.94 14.09 4.99
CA LEU A 91 17.99 14.10 6.01
C LEU A 91 19.28 14.80 5.54
N LEU A 92 19.65 14.64 4.27
CA LEU A 92 20.80 15.35 3.69
C LEU A 92 20.56 16.86 3.66
N ASP A 93 19.36 17.29 3.29
CA ASP A 93 18.97 18.71 3.31
C ASP A 93 18.99 19.27 4.74
N LEU A 94 18.45 18.52 5.70
CA LEU A 94 18.41 18.91 7.11
C LEU A 94 19.80 18.98 7.75
N GLY A 95 20.69 18.05 7.40
CA GLY A 95 22.05 17.97 7.94
C GLY A 95 23.05 18.90 7.28
N GLY A 96 22.71 19.45 6.10
CA GLY A 96 23.53 20.39 5.35
C GLY A 96 24.93 19.85 4.98
N ALA A 97 25.89 20.77 4.85
CA ALA A 97 27.24 20.45 4.41
C ALA A 97 28.00 19.42 5.31
N PRO A 98 27.92 19.47 6.66
CA PRO A 98 28.60 18.49 7.50
C PRO A 98 28.16 17.04 7.22
N VAL A 99 26.85 16.81 7.14
CA VAL A 99 26.33 15.45 6.90
C VAL A 99 26.62 15.01 5.46
N LEU A 100 26.44 15.90 4.49
CA LEU A 100 26.73 15.62 3.08
C LEU A 100 28.20 15.23 2.86
N THR A 101 29.14 15.96 3.46
CA THR A 101 30.58 15.69 3.32
C THR A 101 30.97 14.34 3.93
N VAL A 102 30.51 14.05 5.16
CA VAL A 102 30.77 12.77 5.85
C VAL A 102 30.25 11.59 5.03
N LEU A 103 29.01 11.68 4.53
CA LEU A 103 28.42 10.62 3.72
C LEU A 103 29.09 10.49 2.35
N SER A 104 29.46 11.60 1.71
CA SER A 104 30.18 11.58 0.42
C SER A 104 31.54 10.88 0.54
N VAL A 105 32.33 11.23 1.56
CA VAL A 105 33.61 10.58 1.85
C VAL A 105 33.40 9.10 2.19
N GLY A 106 32.39 8.78 3.00
CA GLY A 106 32.02 7.40 3.34
C GLY A 106 31.64 6.55 2.12
N LEU A 107 30.88 7.12 1.18
CA LEU A 107 30.50 6.45 -0.07
C LEU A 107 31.71 6.24 -1.00
N ILE A 108 32.60 7.23 -1.12
CA ILE A 108 33.86 7.09 -1.90
C ILE A 108 34.72 5.96 -1.30
N LEU A 109 34.89 5.95 0.03
CA LEU A 109 35.64 4.91 0.72
C LEU A 109 35.00 3.53 0.54
N THR A 110 33.68 3.44 0.67
CA THR A 110 32.92 2.19 0.45
C THR A 110 33.11 1.69 -0.98
N TYR A 111 33.01 2.59 -1.97
CA TYR A 111 33.21 2.26 -3.39
C TYR A 111 34.62 1.75 -3.67
N LEU A 112 35.65 2.37 -3.09
CA LEU A 112 37.04 1.93 -3.23
C LEU A 112 37.22 0.53 -2.62
N LEU A 113 36.70 0.29 -1.41
CA LEU A 113 36.79 -1.00 -0.73
C LEU A 113 36.05 -2.11 -1.48
N ASP A 114 34.88 -1.81 -2.05
CA ASP A 114 34.13 -2.77 -2.88
C ASP A 114 34.87 -3.06 -4.20
N SER A 115 35.50 -2.05 -4.80
CA SER A 115 36.34 -2.19 -6.00
C SER A 115 37.55 -3.10 -5.74
N LEU A 116 38.15 -3.02 -4.56
CA LEU A 116 39.22 -3.91 -4.09
C LEU A 116 38.71 -5.31 -3.66
N ARG A 117 37.41 -5.59 -3.83
CA ARG A 117 36.73 -6.85 -3.45
C ARG A 117 36.74 -7.13 -1.94
N LEU A 118 37.02 -6.13 -1.10
CA LEU A 118 36.97 -6.23 0.36
C LEU A 118 35.55 -6.00 0.88
N LYS A 119 34.65 -6.96 0.61
CA LYS A 119 33.20 -6.84 0.88
C LYS A 119 32.86 -6.57 2.35
N SER A 120 33.58 -7.19 3.29
CA SER A 120 33.38 -6.95 4.72
C SER A 120 33.81 -5.54 5.12
N ALA A 121 34.95 -5.07 4.61
CA ALA A 121 35.41 -3.70 4.86
C ALA A 121 34.46 -2.66 4.28
N ALA A 122 33.93 -2.88 3.07
CA ALA A 122 32.93 -2.01 2.47
C ALA A 122 31.64 -1.95 3.31
N PHE A 123 31.18 -3.09 3.84
CA PHE A 123 30.03 -3.13 4.75
C PHE A 123 30.26 -2.31 6.03
N PHE A 124 31.40 -2.47 6.69
CA PHE A 124 31.72 -1.69 7.88
C PHE A 124 31.91 -0.21 7.58
N ALA A 125 32.44 0.15 6.40
CA ALA A 125 32.56 1.53 5.96
C ALA A 125 31.20 2.22 5.82
N VAL A 126 30.18 1.54 5.29
CA VAL A 126 28.80 2.08 5.23
C VAL A 126 28.29 2.39 6.64
N TRP A 127 28.35 1.42 7.56
CA TRP A 127 27.86 1.64 8.93
C TRP A 127 28.67 2.70 9.69
N ALA A 128 29.99 2.73 9.53
CA ALA A 128 30.85 3.76 10.11
C ALA A 128 30.48 5.16 9.59
N SER A 129 30.20 5.29 8.29
CA SER A 129 29.76 6.57 7.71
C SER A 129 28.39 7.02 8.22
N LEU A 130 27.45 6.10 8.43
CA LEU A 130 26.15 6.40 9.04
C LEU A 130 26.30 6.85 10.49
N ILE A 131 27.14 6.18 11.29
CA ILE A 131 27.44 6.59 12.67
C ILE A 131 28.11 7.97 12.70
N ALA A 132 29.10 8.19 11.83
CA ALA A 132 29.77 9.49 11.72
C ALA A 132 28.78 10.60 11.30
N SER A 133 27.82 10.30 10.44
CA SER A 133 26.77 11.24 10.04
C SER A 133 25.86 11.64 11.22
N GLN A 134 25.61 10.73 12.16
CA GLN A 134 24.87 11.04 13.39
C GLN A 134 25.63 11.98 14.31
N LEU A 135 26.96 11.81 14.43
CA LEU A 135 27.80 12.78 15.13
C LEU A 135 27.73 14.16 14.44
N ALA A 136 27.75 14.20 13.11
CA ALA A 136 27.61 15.45 12.36
C ALA A 136 26.24 16.12 12.60
N PHE A 137 25.14 15.36 12.65
CA PHE A 137 23.82 15.88 13.04
C PHE A 137 23.83 16.45 14.46
N PHE A 138 24.43 15.73 15.41
CA PHE A 138 24.52 16.16 16.81
C PHE A 138 25.25 17.50 16.96
N PHE A 139 26.41 17.65 16.29
CA PHE A 139 27.17 18.90 16.32
C PHE A 139 26.50 20.04 15.54
N SER A 140 25.64 19.72 14.57
CA SER A 140 24.87 20.73 13.81
C SER A 140 23.59 21.16 14.55
N ALA A 141 23.13 20.40 15.53
CA ALA A 141 21.89 20.69 16.25
C ALA A 141 22.08 21.85 17.24
N SER A 142 21.15 22.81 17.24
CA SER A 142 21.09 23.90 18.22
C SER A 142 20.46 23.42 19.54
N VAL A 143 21.16 22.56 20.28
CA VAL A 143 20.66 21.89 21.49
C VAL A 143 20.35 22.87 22.64
N TYR A 144 20.90 24.08 22.60
CA TYR A 144 20.83 25.06 23.69
C TYR A 144 19.42 25.58 24.02
N TYR A 145 18.53 25.72 23.04
CA TYR A 145 17.22 26.37 23.25
C TYR A 145 16.05 25.41 23.51
N ALA A 146 16.15 24.18 23.03
CA ALA A 146 15.10 23.17 23.18
C ALA A 146 15.71 21.76 23.22
N PRO A 147 16.44 21.39 24.29
CA PRO A 147 17.25 20.18 24.33
C PRO A 147 16.42 18.90 24.18
N LEU A 148 15.21 18.86 24.76
CA LEU A 148 14.30 17.71 24.62
C LEU A 148 13.83 17.54 23.18
N LEU A 149 13.41 18.63 22.54
CA LEU A 149 12.91 18.58 21.16
C LEU A 149 14.04 18.27 20.17
N ALA A 150 15.22 18.87 20.38
CA ALA A 150 16.42 18.55 19.63
C ALA A 150 16.83 17.08 19.81
N GLY A 151 16.75 16.56 21.03
CA GLY A 151 16.99 15.14 21.33
C GLY A 151 16.01 14.20 20.61
N LEU A 152 14.72 14.51 20.62
CA LEU A 152 13.69 13.73 19.91
C LEU A 152 13.87 13.80 18.39
N ALA A 153 14.22 14.96 17.85
CA ALA A 153 14.51 15.12 16.42
C ALA A 153 15.75 14.32 16.01
N LEU A 154 16.83 14.39 16.80
CA LEU A 154 18.03 13.59 16.59
C LEU A 154 17.74 12.09 16.70
N LEU A 155 16.88 11.67 17.63
CA LEU A 155 16.45 10.27 17.74
C LEU A 155 15.72 9.82 16.47
N LEU A 156 14.79 10.62 15.94
CA LEU A 156 14.09 10.32 14.69
C LEU A 156 15.06 10.22 13.50
N CYS A 157 16.05 11.12 13.42
CA CYS A 157 17.11 11.05 12.43
C CYS A 157 17.97 9.79 12.60
N ALA A 158 18.34 9.45 13.82
CA ALA A 158 19.12 8.25 14.14
C ALA A 158 18.38 6.98 13.75
N GLU A 159 17.11 6.83 14.12
CA GLU A 159 16.25 5.71 13.73
C GLU A 159 16.12 5.58 12.21
N THR A 160 15.91 6.71 11.51
CA THR A 160 15.82 6.72 10.04
C THR A 160 17.13 6.29 9.39
N THR A 161 18.29 6.81 9.83
CA THR A 161 19.59 6.38 9.30
C THR A 161 19.92 4.93 9.64
N PHE A 162 19.49 4.44 10.80
CA PHE A 162 19.59 3.04 11.15
C PHE A 162 18.79 2.16 10.18
N LEU A 163 17.55 2.54 9.83
CA LEU A 163 16.77 1.83 8.82
C LEU A 163 17.41 1.89 7.42
N ILE A 164 18.02 3.02 7.05
CA ILE A 164 18.82 3.13 5.82
C ILE A 164 20.00 2.16 5.85
N GLY A 165 20.69 2.03 6.99
CA GLY A 165 21.77 1.06 7.19
C GLY A 165 21.29 -0.40 7.09
N VAL A 166 20.13 -0.73 7.67
CA VAL A 166 19.50 -2.04 7.53
C VAL A 166 19.15 -2.33 6.07
N TRP A 167 18.58 -1.35 5.36
CA TRP A 167 18.27 -1.47 3.94
C TRP A 167 19.52 -1.64 3.07
N ALA A 168 20.59 -0.89 3.34
CA ALA A 168 21.88 -1.04 2.68
C ALA A 168 22.50 -2.43 2.95
N SER A 169 22.38 -2.94 4.19
CA SER A 169 22.87 -4.26 4.58
C SER A 169 22.25 -5.37 3.73
N LEU A 170 20.96 -5.28 3.42
CA LEU A 170 20.27 -6.25 2.56
C LEU A 170 20.75 -6.24 1.09
N GLN A 171 21.49 -5.22 0.65
CA GLN A 171 22.05 -5.16 -0.70
C GLN A 171 23.34 -5.99 -0.85
N PHE A 172 24.07 -6.21 0.25
CA PHE A 172 25.32 -6.96 0.20
C PHE A 172 25.08 -8.45 -0.06
N ARG A 173 25.50 -8.95 -1.23
CA ARG A 173 25.35 -10.37 -1.58
C ARG A 173 26.05 -11.32 -0.60
N TRP A 174 27.16 -10.88 0.00
CA TRP A 174 27.92 -11.68 0.96
C TRP A 174 27.07 -12.06 2.19
N ILE A 175 26.34 -11.10 2.77
CA ILE A 175 25.51 -11.36 3.97
C ILE A 175 24.40 -12.38 3.70
N LYS A 176 23.91 -12.43 2.46
CA LYS A 176 22.87 -13.36 2.02
C LYS A 176 23.35 -14.81 1.99
N ILE A 177 24.64 -15.02 1.78
CA ILE A 177 25.25 -16.34 1.66
C ILE A 177 25.71 -16.83 3.03
N GLU A 178 26.35 -15.95 3.81
CA GLU A 178 26.91 -16.29 5.12
C GLU A 178 25.83 -16.61 6.16
N SER A 179 24.80 -15.75 6.25
CA SER A 179 23.80 -15.80 7.33
C SER A 179 22.37 -15.65 6.79
N PRO A 180 21.83 -16.65 6.09
CA PRO A 180 20.50 -16.59 5.48
C PRO A 180 19.35 -16.37 6.49
N SER A 181 19.55 -16.74 7.75
CA SER A 181 18.56 -16.58 8.82
C SER A 181 18.33 -15.13 9.25
N ILE A 182 19.31 -14.24 9.06
CA ILE A 182 19.24 -12.83 9.48
C ILE A 182 18.38 -12.01 8.50
N LEU A 183 18.34 -12.41 7.23
CA LEU A 183 17.62 -11.70 6.16
C LEU A 183 16.12 -11.51 6.44
N PRO A 184 15.34 -12.56 6.78
CA PRO A 184 13.93 -12.38 7.10
C PRO A 184 13.71 -11.53 8.35
N ALA A 185 14.64 -11.54 9.31
CA ALA A 185 14.58 -10.68 10.50
C ALA A 185 14.79 -9.20 10.13
N LEU A 186 15.77 -8.87 9.28
CA LEU A 186 15.99 -7.51 8.79
C LEU A 186 14.85 -7.03 7.88
N GLU A 187 14.28 -7.92 7.05
CA GLU A 187 13.06 -7.63 6.28
C GLU A 187 11.89 -7.29 7.20
N ARG A 188 11.61 -8.13 8.21
CA ARG A 188 10.56 -7.87 9.21
C ARG A 188 10.80 -6.56 9.96
N LEU A 189 12.04 -6.27 10.34
CA LEU A 189 12.40 -5.02 11.01
C LEU A 189 12.07 -3.80 10.16
N LEU A 190 12.45 -3.80 8.87
CA LEU A 190 12.10 -2.71 7.94
C LEU A 190 10.58 -2.54 7.83
N PHE A 191 9.86 -3.63 7.63
CA PHE A 191 8.40 -3.60 7.47
C PHE A 191 7.68 -3.17 8.75
N ALA A 192 8.20 -3.52 9.93
CA ALA A 192 7.64 -3.13 11.21
C ALA A 192 7.90 -1.65 11.53
N CYS A 193 9.09 -1.13 11.20
CA CYS A 193 9.54 0.18 11.66
C CYS A 193 9.24 1.32 10.67
N ILE A 194 9.29 1.08 9.35
CA ILE A 194 9.06 2.11 8.33
C ILE A 194 7.72 2.84 8.50
N PRO A 195 6.59 2.15 8.74
CA PRO A 195 5.28 2.81 8.86
C PRO A 195 5.12 3.71 10.08
N ILE A 196 6.06 3.65 11.02
CA ILE A 196 6.06 4.43 12.26
C ILE A 196 7.03 5.61 12.15
N ILE A 197 8.21 5.38 11.56
CA ILE A 197 9.32 6.35 11.52
C ILE A 197 9.24 7.31 10.33
N VAL A 198 8.85 6.82 9.15
CA VAL A 198 8.87 7.63 7.92
C VAL A 198 7.73 8.66 7.85
N PRO A 199 6.48 8.38 8.27
CA PRO A 199 5.41 9.38 8.21
C PRO A 199 5.69 10.66 9.01
N PRO A 200 6.21 10.63 10.25
CA PRO A 200 6.61 11.83 10.98
C PRO A 200 7.69 12.64 10.25
N LEU A 201 8.68 11.96 9.64
CA LEU A 201 9.75 12.62 8.90
C LEU A 201 9.21 13.34 7.65
N PHE A 202 8.32 12.69 6.90
CA PHE A 202 7.66 13.31 5.73
C PHE A 202 6.75 14.46 6.16
N THR A 203 6.06 14.30 7.29
CA THR A 203 5.25 15.37 7.88
C THR A 203 6.13 16.56 8.24
N TRP A 204 7.27 16.33 8.89
CA TRP A 204 8.24 17.38 9.19
C TRP A 204 8.68 18.12 7.93
N ALA A 205 9.07 17.40 6.87
CA ALA A 205 9.42 18.00 5.59
C ALA A 205 8.30 18.88 5.02
N THR A 206 7.06 18.37 4.99
CA THR A 206 5.92 19.15 4.46
C THR A 206 5.58 20.37 5.30
N VAL A 207 5.65 20.24 6.63
CA VAL A 207 5.36 21.33 7.56
C VAL A 207 6.40 22.44 7.44
N SER A 208 7.66 22.09 7.20
CA SER A 208 8.72 23.07 6.93
C SER A 208 8.44 23.92 5.68
N ALA A 209 7.73 23.37 4.69
CA ALA A 209 7.37 24.09 3.45
C ALA A 209 5.99 24.78 3.49
N LEU A 210 4.98 24.14 4.09
CA LEU A 210 3.57 24.56 4.02
C LEU A 210 3.01 25.11 5.35
N GLY A 211 3.77 24.98 6.44
CA GLY A 211 3.36 25.42 7.78
C GLY A 211 2.58 24.39 8.60
N MET A 212 2.36 24.71 9.88
CA MET A 212 1.82 23.81 10.92
C MET A 212 0.29 23.64 10.92
N VAL A 213 -0.46 24.49 10.22
CA VAL A 213 -1.92 24.62 10.38
C VAL A 213 -2.64 23.29 10.11
N ASN A 214 -2.24 22.57 9.05
CA ASN A 214 -2.83 21.31 8.61
C ASN A 214 -1.93 20.09 8.86
N ALA A 215 -0.91 20.23 9.72
CA ALA A 215 0.11 19.20 9.93
C ALA A 215 -0.46 17.82 10.31
N ALA A 216 -1.53 17.78 11.13
CA ALA A 216 -2.19 16.53 11.51
C ALA A 216 -2.80 15.79 10.33
N TYR A 217 -3.33 16.50 9.34
CA TYR A 217 -3.89 15.90 8.13
C TYR A 217 -2.80 15.37 7.19
N TYR A 218 -1.64 16.04 7.12
CA TYR A 218 -0.48 15.52 6.40
C TYR A 218 0.03 14.22 7.04
N LEU A 219 0.16 14.20 8.38
CA LEU A 219 0.56 13.00 9.12
C LEU A 219 -0.42 11.85 8.94
N MET A 220 -1.72 12.14 8.94
CA MET A 220 -2.78 11.17 8.65
C MET A 220 -2.61 10.58 7.24
N ALA A 221 -2.44 11.42 6.22
CA ALA A 221 -2.30 10.99 4.84
C ALA A 221 -1.05 10.11 4.62
N TYR A 222 0.10 10.51 5.18
CA TYR A 222 1.32 9.71 5.13
C TYR A 222 1.15 8.39 5.88
N SER A 223 0.56 8.40 7.07
CA SER A 223 0.28 7.19 7.84
C SER A 223 -0.60 6.21 7.05
N CYS A 224 -1.66 6.69 6.38
CA CYS A 224 -2.50 5.85 5.50
C CYS A 224 -1.69 5.25 4.34
N LEU A 225 -0.86 6.06 3.66
CA LEU A 225 -0.03 5.61 2.55
C LEU A 225 0.96 4.52 2.99
N PHE A 226 1.69 4.75 4.07
CA PHE A 226 2.68 3.79 4.56
C PHE A 226 2.04 2.54 5.16
N TYR A 227 0.88 2.66 5.81
CA TYR A 227 0.08 1.50 6.22
C TYR A 227 -0.30 0.64 5.02
N TRP A 228 -0.76 1.24 3.92
CA TRP A 228 -1.07 0.51 2.69
C TRP A 228 0.13 -0.25 2.12
N LEU A 229 1.29 0.40 2.10
CA LEU A 229 2.49 -0.14 1.48
C LEU A 229 3.05 -1.32 2.28
N PHE A 230 3.04 -1.24 3.61
CA PHE A 230 3.79 -2.15 4.49
C PHE A 230 2.95 -2.99 5.46
N ALA A 231 1.79 -2.53 5.94
CA ALA A 231 1.04 -3.23 6.99
C ALA A 231 0.10 -4.35 6.48
N LEU A 232 -0.15 -4.41 5.17
CA LEU A 232 -0.92 -5.49 4.55
C LEU A 232 -0.19 -6.85 4.67
N PRO A 233 -0.91 -7.98 4.84
CA PRO A 233 -0.29 -9.29 4.95
C PRO A 233 0.46 -9.62 3.65
N ARG A 234 1.77 -9.83 3.77
CA ARG A 234 2.66 -10.13 2.65
C ARG A 234 3.56 -11.29 3.02
N SER A 235 3.86 -12.13 2.04
CA SER A 235 4.83 -13.20 2.21
C SER A 235 6.25 -12.66 2.19
N SER A 236 7.13 -13.18 3.05
CA SER A 236 8.56 -12.83 3.03
C SER A 236 9.22 -13.13 1.68
N ALA A 237 10.14 -12.26 1.26
CA ALA A 237 10.94 -12.46 0.05
C ALA A 237 11.95 -13.61 0.21
N PHE A 238 12.29 -13.99 1.44
CA PHE A 238 13.30 -14.98 1.78
C PHE A 238 12.67 -16.26 2.36
N LYS A 239 11.74 -16.87 1.62
CA LYS A 239 11.15 -18.17 2.02
C LYS A 239 12.20 -19.28 2.00
N SER A 240 12.37 -19.95 3.14
CA SER A 240 12.98 -21.29 3.18
C SER A 240 11.91 -22.32 2.82
N GLN A 241 12.25 -23.26 1.91
CA GLN A 241 11.35 -24.25 1.30
C GLN A 241 10.64 -25.21 2.30
N LYS A 242 10.90 -25.09 3.61
CA LYS A 242 10.48 -26.02 4.67
C LYS A 242 9.40 -25.48 5.62
N HIS A 243 8.97 -24.22 5.53
CA HIS A 243 7.90 -23.69 6.40
C HIS A 243 6.55 -23.72 5.70
N GLU A 244 5.56 -24.30 6.39
CA GLU A 244 4.17 -24.44 5.95
C GLU A 244 3.53 -23.09 5.60
N ALA A 245 2.56 -23.13 4.68
CA ALA A 245 2.00 -21.99 3.96
C ALA A 245 1.33 -20.90 4.83
N GLY A 246 1.14 -21.12 6.13
CA GLY A 246 0.49 -20.19 7.07
C GLY A 246 1.42 -19.26 7.87
N GLU A 247 2.70 -19.63 8.07
CA GLU A 247 3.61 -18.89 8.97
C GLU A 247 4.53 -17.89 8.26
N SER A 248 4.46 -17.82 6.93
CA SER A 248 5.42 -17.08 6.10
C SER A 248 5.07 -15.61 5.88
N GLN A 249 4.29 -14.98 6.78
CA GLN A 249 4.00 -13.55 6.71
C GLN A 249 5.14 -12.72 7.33
N ILE A 250 5.44 -11.57 6.73
CA ILE A 250 6.52 -10.69 7.22
C ILE A 250 6.19 -10.11 8.59
N LEU A 251 4.93 -9.67 8.79
CA LEU A 251 4.46 -9.08 10.03
C LEU A 251 3.73 -10.13 10.88
N GLY A 252 3.85 -10.00 12.20
CA GLY A 252 3.04 -10.74 13.16
C GLY A 252 1.79 -9.96 13.58
N HIS A 253 1.05 -10.55 14.53
CA HIS A 253 -0.16 -9.95 15.09
C HIS A 253 0.14 -8.68 15.88
N PHE A 254 1.27 -8.64 16.58
CA PHE A 254 1.68 -7.49 17.38
C PHE A 254 1.97 -6.27 16.51
N GLU A 255 2.74 -6.44 15.43
CA GLU A 255 3.04 -5.36 14.50
C GLU A 255 1.76 -4.85 13.80
N GLY A 256 0.86 -5.77 13.43
CA GLY A 256 -0.43 -5.41 12.86
C GLY A 256 -1.30 -4.57 13.81
N CYS A 257 -1.29 -4.90 15.11
CA CYS A 257 -1.94 -4.12 16.16
C CYS A 257 -1.29 -2.74 16.33
N LEU A 258 0.04 -2.67 16.43
CA LEU A 258 0.76 -1.41 16.57
C LEU A 258 0.55 -0.48 15.37
N HIS A 259 0.63 -0.99 14.13
CA HIS A 259 0.39 -0.18 12.93
C HIS A 259 -1.04 0.35 12.87
N THR A 260 -2.00 -0.44 13.35
CA THR A 260 -3.41 -0.03 13.45
C THR A 260 -3.59 1.06 14.50
N LEU A 261 -3.02 0.87 15.70
CA LEU A 261 -3.08 1.87 16.76
C LEU A 261 -2.41 3.17 16.32
N TYR A 262 -1.26 3.07 15.66
CA TYR A 262 -0.53 4.20 15.11
C TYR A 262 -1.38 4.97 14.10
N LEU A 263 -1.95 4.26 13.11
CA LEU A 263 -2.78 4.84 12.06
C LEU A 263 -3.99 5.62 12.63
N LEU A 264 -4.66 5.07 13.63
CA LEU A 264 -5.91 5.64 14.18
C LEU A 264 -5.67 6.77 15.18
N PHE A 265 -4.67 6.63 16.06
CA PHE A 265 -4.53 7.52 17.21
C PHE A 265 -3.43 8.57 17.06
N VAL A 266 -2.35 8.30 16.33
CA VAL A 266 -1.21 9.23 16.30
C VAL A 266 -1.56 10.57 15.64
N PRO A 267 -2.25 10.62 14.48
CA PRO A 267 -2.69 11.91 13.91
C PRO A 267 -3.62 12.70 14.84
N LEU A 268 -4.51 11.99 15.56
CA LEU A 268 -5.42 12.59 16.52
C LEU A 268 -4.68 13.17 17.74
N LEU A 269 -3.78 12.39 18.35
CA LEU A 269 -2.95 12.83 19.47
C LEU A 269 -2.06 14.00 19.07
N PHE A 270 -1.53 13.99 17.85
CA PHE A 270 -0.73 15.09 17.32
C PHE A 270 -1.56 16.38 17.16
N ARG A 271 -2.81 16.30 16.70
CA ARG A 271 -3.72 17.47 16.66
C ARG A 271 -4.03 17.98 18.06
N ILE A 272 -4.34 17.09 19.00
CA ILE A 272 -4.62 17.47 20.39
C ILE A 272 -3.39 18.13 21.02
N GLY A 273 -2.20 17.56 20.86
CA GLY A 273 -0.96 18.12 21.41
C GLY A 273 -0.59 19.48 20.82
N SER A 274 -0.65 19.60 19.48
CA SER A 274 -0.29 20.85 18.79
C SER A 274 -1.29 21.99 19.00
N HIS A 275 -2.58 21.68 19.18
CA HIS A 275 -3.66 22.67 19.30
C HIS A 275 -4.45 22.55 20.61
N HIS A 276 -3.81 22.10 21.70
CA HIS A 276 -4.49 21.75 22.98
C HIS A 276 -5.40 22.86 23.52
N ALA A 277 -5.03 24.14 23.35
CA ALA A 277 -5.82 25.28 23.81
C ALA A 277 -7.11 25.53 23.01
N THR A 278 -7.22 25.03 21.77
CA THR A 278 -8.34 25.29 20.85
C THR A 278 -9.13 24.04 20.47
N VAL A 279 -8.87 22.90 21.12
CA VAL A 279 -9.51 21.62 20.80
C VAL A 279 -11.04 21.66 20.98
N PHE A 280 -11.53 22.29 22.05
CA PHE A 280 -12.96 22.35 22.37
C PHE A 280 -13.56 23.76 22.22
N SER A 281 -12.83 24.68 21.59
CA SER A 281 -13.30 26.07 21.45
C SER A 281 -14.40 26.23 20.40
N SER A 282 -14.49 25.31 19.42
CA SER A 282 -15.48 25.37 18.35
C SER A 282 -15.91 23.98 17.89
N PHE A 283 -17.14 23.88 17.39
CA PHE A 283 -17.66 22.66 16.78
C PHE A 283 -16.81 22.19 15.58
N SER A 284 -16.19 23.14 14.88
CA SER A 284 -15.27 22.89 13.77
C SER A 284 -13.99 22.16 14.22
N SER A 285 -13.51 22.42 15.43
CA SER A 285 -12.34 21.74 16.02
C SER A 285 -12.68 20.31 16.46
N VAL A 286 -13.89 20.11 17.00
CA VAL A 286 -14.41 18.77 17.33
C VAL A 286 -14.58 17.94 16.05
N CYS A 287 -15.10 18.53 14.97
CA CYS A 287 -15.20 17.86 13.67
C CYS A 287 -13.82 17.43 13.14
N ASP A 288 -12.77 18.24 13.32
CA ASP A 288 -11.41 17.84 12.90
C ASP A 288 -10.94 16.58 13.62
N LEU A 289 -11.18 16.48 14.93
CA LEU A 289 -10.80 15.29 15.70
C LEU A 289 -11.55 14.05 15.22
N LEU A 290 -12.86 14.18 14.99
CA LEU A 290 -13.67 13.10 14.45
C LEU A 290 -13.18 12.69 13.06
N LEU A 291 -12.90 13.63 12.17
CA LEU A 291 -12.36 13.34 10.83
C LEU A 291 -10.99 12.65 10.90
N LEU A 292 -10.08 13.13 11.76
CA LEU A 292 -8.75 12.54 11.95
C LEU A 292 -8.79 11.10 12.48
N PHE A 293 -9.86 10.69 13.15
CA PHE A 293 -10.05 9.31 13.59
C PHE A 293 -10.82 8.46 12.58
N PHE A 294 -11.98 8.96 12.11
CA PHE A 294 -12.89 8.18 11.29
C PHE A 294 -12.44 8.05 9.82
N ILE A 295 -11.65 9.00 9.28
CA ILE A 295 -11.07 8.84 7.93
C ILE A 295 -10.05 7.68 7.90
N PRO A 296 -9.03 7.62 8.77
CA PRO A 296 -8.13 6.47 8.83
C PRO A 296 -8.85 5.16 9.15
N PHE A 297 -9.89 5.21 9.99
CA PHE A 297 -10.70 4.05 10.29
C PHE A 297 -11.47 3.52 9.06
N LEU A 298 -12.13 4.39 8.29
CA LEU A 298 -12.74 4.01 7.02
C LEU A 298 -11.73 3.45 6.03
N PHE A 299 -10.57 4.11 5.92
CA PHE A 299 -9.49 3.64 5.08
C PHE A 299 -9.00 2.24 5.50
N GLN A 300 -8.87 1.99 6.80
CA GLN A 300 -8.48 0.69 7.34
C GLN A 300 -9.53 -0.39 7.07
N LEU A 301 -10.82 -0.06 7.22
CA LEU A 301 -11.92 -0.96 6.88
C LEU A 301 -11.94 -1.29 5.38
N TYR A 302 -11.64 -0.32 4.52
CA TYR A 302 -11.44 -0.57 3.08
C TYR A 302 -10.19 -1.43 2.83
N ALA A 303 -9.07 -1.15 3.49
CA ALA A 303 -7.86 -1.96 3.39
C ALA A 303 -8.07 -3.40 3.86
N SER A 304 -9.03 -3.64 4.76
CA SER A 304 -9.38 -4.99 5.20
C SER A 304 -9.91 -5.87 4.07
N MET A 305 -10.44 -5.29 2.99
CA MET A 305 -10.81 -6.04 1.78
C MET A 305 -9.62 -6.73 1.12
N LYS A 306 -8.42 -6.18 1.31
CA LYS A 306 -7.15 -6.74 0.83
C LYS A 306 -6.38 -7.50 1.92
N GLY A 307 -7.05 -7.86 3.01
CA GLY A 307 -6.47 -8.62 4.12
C GLY A 307 -5.89 -7.78 5.26
N ALA A 308 -6.09 -6.45 5.31
CA ALA A 308 -5.85 -5.73 6.57
C ALA A 308 -6.76 -6.28 7.68
N LEU A 309 -6.34 -6.18 8.95
CA LEU A 309 -6.96 -6.85 10.11
C LEU A 309 -6.98 -8.39 10.08
N TRP A 310 -6.15 -9.04 9.25
CA TRP A 310 -5.98 -10.51 9.31
C TRP A 310 -5.63 -11.03 10.72
N TRP A 311 -5.07 -10.17 11.57
CA TRP A 311 -4.69 -10.46 12.94
C TRP A 311 -5.86 -10.39 13.95
N VAL A 312 -7.00 -9.80 13.59
CA VAL A 312 -8.15 -9.59 14.50
C VAL A 312 -9.04 -10.82 14.56
N THR A 313 -9.51 -11.30 13.42
CA THR A 313 -10.28 -12.55 13.33
C THR A 313 -10.01 -13.23 11.99
N ARG A 314 -9.98 -14.57 12.02
CA ARG A 314 -9.83 -15.40 10.81
C ARG A 314 -11.16 -15.66 10.11
N ASP A 315 -12.28 -15.38 10.79
CA ASP A 315 -13.62 -15.65 10.28
C ASP A 315 -14.06 -14.58 9.28
N ALA A 316 -14.19 -14.97 8.02
CA ALA A 316 -14.57 -14.06 6.93
C ALA A 316 -15.94 -13.42 7.14
N HIS A 317 -16.89 -14.15 7.73
CA HIS A 317 -18.24 -13.65 8.01
C HIS A 317 -18.23 -12.55 9.09
N GLN A 318 -17.52 -12.78 10.19
CA GLN A 318 -17.37 -11.77 11.26
C GLN A 318 -16.65 -10.52 10.74
N MET A 319 -15.58 -10.69 9.95
CA MET A 319 -14.89 -9.56 9.31
C MET A 319 -15.82 -8.74 8.41
N HIS A 320 -16.69 -9.40 7.64
CA HIS A 320 -17.64 -8.71 6.78
C HIS A 320 -18.66 -7.90 7.60
N GLN A 321 -19.23 -8.49 8.65
CA GLN A 321 -20.16 -7.79 9.55
C GLN A 321 -19.50 -6.58 10.22
N ILE A 322 -18.29 -6.74 10.76
CA ILE A 322 -17.51 -5.65 11.36
C ILE A 322 -17.29 -4.53 10.33
N ARG A 323 -16.90 -4.87 9.09
CA ARG A 323 -16.66 -3.89 8.02
C ARG A 323 -17.91 -3.11 7.66
N VAL A 324 -19.05 -3.79 7.49
CA VAL A 324 -20.30 -3.15 7.06
C VAL A 324 -20.85 -2.26 8.17
N VAL A 325 -20.95 -2.78 9.40
CA VAL A 325 -21.53 -2.03 10.52
C VAL A 325 -20.66 -0.85 10.91
N ASN A 326 -19.37 -1.08 11.17
CA ASN A 326 -18.46 0.00 11.57
C ASN A 326 -18.18 0.96 10.41
N GLY A 327 -18.19 0.46 9.18
CA GLY A 327 -18.07 1.27 7.98
C GLY A 327 -19.26 2.22 7.83
N ALA A 328 -20.49 1.74 8.01
CA ALA A 328 -21.69 2.58 7.96
C ALA A 328 -21.65 3.69 9.02
N VAL A 329 -21.34 3.35 10.27
CA VAL A 329 -21.22 4.34 11.36
C VAL A 329 -20.15 5.37 11.04
N ALA A 330 -18.97 4.94 10.63
CA ALA A 330 -17.86 5.83 10.32
C ALA A 330 -18.15 6.73 9.11
N MET A 331 -18.83 6.20 8.09
CA MET A 331 -19.29 6.98 6.93
C MET A 331 -20.25 8.09 7.34
N VAL A 332 -21.25 7.79 8.18
CA VAL A 332 -22.21 8.78 8.70
C VAL A 332 -21.48 9.90 9.44
N VAL A 333 -20.56 9.55 10.36
CA VAL A 333 -19.82 10.55 11.14
C VAL A 333 -18.96 11.44 10.24
N VAL A 334 -18.22 10.85 9.29
CA VAL A 334 -17.37 11.62 8.36
C VAL A 334 -18.21 12.54 7.49
N VAL A 335 -19.33 12.06 6.94
CA VAL A 335 -20.24 12.86 6.12
C VAL A 335 -20.78 14.06 6.89
N ILE A 336 -21.30 13.85 8.11
CA ILE A 336 -21.80 14.95 8.96
C ILE A 336 -20.69 15.96 9.28
N CYS A 337 -19.47 15.49 9.60
CA CYS A 337 -18.35 16.38 9.87
C CYS A 337 -17.96 17.22 8.64
N LEU A 338 -17.95 16.60 7.44
CA LEU A 338 -17.67 17.30 6.19
C LEU A 338 -18.80 18.28 5.81
N GLU A 339 -20.06 17.94 6.08
CA GLU A 339 -21.19 18.85 5.87
C GLU A 339 -21.01 20.13 6.68
N VAL A 340 -20.72 20.02 7.97
CA VAL A 340 -20.56 21.19 8.84
C VAL A 340 -19.33 22.02 8.44
N ARG A 341 -18.19 21.36 8.16
CA ARG A 341 -16.94 22.08 7.86
C ARG A 341 -16.81 22.60 6.44
N VAL A 342 -17.31 21.87 5.46
CA VAL A 342 -17.10 22.18 4.04
C VAL A 342 -18.37 22.81 3.49
N VAL A 343 -19.51 22.11 3.58
CA VAL A 343 -20.73 22.53 2.90
C VAL A 343 -21.32 23.79 3.56
N PHE A 344 -21.59 23.77 4.86
CA PHE A 344 -22.23 24.90 5.52
C PHE A 344 -21.26 26.05 5.80
N HIS A 345 -20.04 25.74 6.25
CA HIS A 345 -19.07 26.79 6.56
C HIS A 345 -18.48 27.47 5.32
N SER A 346 -18.12 26.71 4.27
CA SER A 346 -17.47 27.29 3.08
C SER A 346 -18.43 27.52 1.91
N PHE A 347 -19.40 26.62 1.70
CA PHE A 347 -20.34 26.71 0.57
C PHE A 347 -21.74 27.21 0.94
N GLY A 348 -21.98 27.59 2.19
CA GLY A 348 -23.32 27.99 2.67
C GLY A 348 -23.97 29.11 1.86
N ARG A 349 -23.16 30.01 1.27
CA ARG A 349 -23.62 31.12 0.43
C ARG A 349 -24.14 30.71 -0.95
N TYR A 350 -23.79 29.51 -1.43
CA TYR A 350 -24.19 29.01 -2.74
C TYR A 350 -25.42 28.11 -2.69
N LEU A 351 -25.95 27.85 -1.48
CA LEU A 351 -27.12 27.01 -1.28
C LEU A 351 -28.37 27.86 -1.50
N HIS A 352 -29.13 27.56 -2.54
CA HIS A 352 -30.32 28.33 -2.93
C HIS A 352 -31.57 27.90 -2.16
N ALA A 353 -31.55 26.72 -1.54
CA ALA A 353 -32.66 26.21 -0.73
C ALA A 353 -32.78 26.98 0.60
N PRO A 354 -34.00 27.38 1.02
CA PRO A 354 -34.20 28.04 2.30
C PRO A 354 -33.97 27.08 3.49
N PRO A 355 -33.44 27.55 4.62
CA PRO A 355 -33.45 26.80 5.87
C PRO A 355 -34.90 26.50 6.32
N PRO A 356 -35.23 25.32 6.88
CA PRO A 356 -34.35 24.20 7.24
C PRO A 356 -34.15 23.15 6.14
N LEU A 357 -34.84 23.26 4.99
CA LEU A 357 -34.83 22.25 3.92
C LEU A 357 -33.44 22.04 3.32
N ASN A 358 -32.62 23.09 3.29
CA ASN A 358 -31.23 23.03 2.88
C ASN A 358 -30.44 21.95 3.64
N TYR A 359 -30.60 21.88 4.96
CA TYR A 359 -29.90 20.88 5.79
C TYR A 359 -30.28 19.46 5.38
N LEU A 360 -31.59 19.19 5.26
CA LEU A 360 -32.09 17.88 4.90
C LEU A 360 -31.61 17.46 3.50
N LEU A 361 -31.74 18.33 2.51
CA LEU A 361 -31.38 18.01 1.13
C LEU A 361 -29.87 17.80 0.95
N VAL A 362 -29.04 18.62 1.62
CA VAL A 362 -27.58 18.43 1.64
C VAL A 362 -27.23 17.08 2.26
N THR A 363 -27.80 16.75 3.43
CA THR A 363 -27.52 15.49 4.11
C THR A 363 -27.98 14.28 3.28
N VAL A 364 -29.17 14.34 2.67
CA VAL A 364 -29.64 13.30 1.76
C VAL A 364 -28.69 13.12 0.58
N THR A 365 -28.21 14.22 0.00
CA THR A 365 -27.31 14.17 -1.16
C THR A 365 -25.94 13.59 -0.78
N MET A 366 -25.34 14.10 0.29
CA MET A 366 -24.01 13.69 0.73
C MET A 366 -24.00 12.27 1.29
N LEU A 367 -24.93 11.94 2.19
CA LEU A 367 -25.01 10.61 2.79
C LEU A 367 -25.50 9.57 1.78
N GLY A 368 -26.46 9.91 0.93
CA GLY A 368 -26.92 9.04 -0.14
C GLY A 368 -25.83 8.76 -1.18
N GLY A 369 -25.08 9.79 -1.60
CA GLY A 369 -23.92 9.60 -2.48
C GLY A 369 -22.82 8.75 -1.84
N ALA A 370 -22.47 9.05 -0.59
CA ALA A 370 -21.43 8.34 0.14
C ALA A 370 -21.81 6.87 0.42
N SER A 371 -23.08 6.60 0.76
CA SER A 371 -23.59 5.23 0.92
C SER A 371 -23.65 4.47 -0.40
N GLY A 372 -23.99 5.12 -1.52
CA GLY A 372 -23.91 4.52 -2.86
C GLY A 372 -22.49 4.09 -3.22
N VAL A 373 -21.51 4.99 -3.03
CA VAL A 373 -20.08 4.67 -3.24
C VAL A 373 -19.62 3.55 -2.30
N GLY A 374 -20.02 3.59 -1.03
CA GLY A 374 -19.70 2.55 -0.04
C GLY A 374 -20.27 1.17 -0.42
N ALA A 375 -21.54 1.12 -0.81
CA ALA A 375 -22.21 -0.11 -1.25
C ALA A 375 -21.55 -0.70 -2.50
N TYR A 376 -21.16 0.14 -3.46
CA TYR A 376 -20.38 -0.28 -4.62
C TYR A 376 -19.00 -0.81 -4.21
N ALA A 377 -18.27 -0.10 -3.35
CA ALA A 377 -16.93 -0.48 -2.92
C ALA A 377 -16.91 -1.83 -2.18
N VAL A 378 -17.94 -2.13 -1.39
CA VAL A 378 -18.08 -3.41 -0.67
C VAL A 378 -18.63 -4.54 -1.57
N GLY A 379 -19.07 -4.22 -2.79
CA GLY A 379 -19.60 -5.21 -3.74
C GLY A 379 -21.02 -5.67 -3.39
N MET A 380 -21.81 -4.84 -2.72
CA MET A 380 -23.19 -5.16 -2.34
C MET A 380 -24.20 -4.98 -3.50
N VAL A 381 -23.76 -4.42 -4.63
CA VAL A 381 -24.57 -4.27 -5.84
C VAL A 381 -24.34 -5.48 -6.74
N GLY A 382 -25.25 -6.44 -6.71
CA GLY A 382 -25.12 -7.69 -7.48
C GLY A 382 -26.45 -8.35 -7.83
N ASP A 383 -27.47 -8.17 -6.98
CA ASP A 383 -28.81 -8.72 -7.18
C ASP A 383 -29.76 -7.68 -7.79
N ALA A 384 -30.77 -8.13 -8.53
CA ALA A 384 -31.76 -7.26 -9.20
C ALA A 384 -32.43 -6.26 -8.23
N PHE A 385 -32.72 -6.69 -7.00
CA PHE A 385 -33.28 -5.83 -5.96
C PHE A 385 -32.27 -4.78 -5.46
N SER A 386 -31.00 -5.16 -5.26
CA SER A 386 -29.94 -4.23 -4.86
C SER A 386 -29.65 -3.20 -5.94
N SER A 387 -29.76 -3.59 -7.22
CA SER A 387 -29.61 -2.71 -8.37
C SER A 387 -30.76 -1.72 -8.47
N ALA A 388 -32.00 -2.16 -8.29
CA ALA A 388 -33.17 -1.29 -8.26
C ALA A 388 -33.14 -0.30 -7.08
N ALA A 389 -32.73 -0.74 -5.90
CA ALA A 389 -32.55 0.15 -4.75
C ALA A 389 -31.45 1.20 -5.00
N PHE A 390 -30.35 0.79 -5.64
CA PHE A 390 -29.25 1.69 -6.00
C PHE A 390 -29.66 2.74 -7.04
N THR A 391 -30.46 2.38 -8.04
CA THR A 391 -30.97 3.35 -9.03
C THR A 391 -31.94 4.34 -8.40
N VAL A 392 -32.88 3.89 -7.57
CA VAL A 392 -33.80 4.78 -6.83
C VAL A 392 -33.03 5.74 -5.93
N LEU A 393 -32.05 5.24 -5.16
CA LEU A 393 -31.20 6.08 -4.31
C LEU A 393 -30.44 7.13 -5.14
N SER A 394 -29.88 6.72 -6.29
CA SER A 394 -29.14 7.62 -7.18
C SER A 394 -30.03 8.72 -7.73
N VAL A 395 -31.25 8.39 -8.18
CA VAL A 395 -32.23 9.39 -8.66
C VAL A 395 -32.60 10.37 -7.56
N LEU A 396 -32.87 9.88 -6.34
CA LEU A 396 -33.23 10.72 -5.20
C LEU A 396 -32.09 11.65 -4.80
N VAL A 397 -30.85 11.14 -4.74
CA VAL A 397 -29.63 11.92 -4.46
C VAL A 397 -29.39 12.98 -5.53
N SER A 398 -29.52 12.63 -6.81
CA SER A 398 -29.36 13.58 -7.92
C SER A 398 -30.43 14.67 -7.90
N ALA A 399 -31.69 14.31 -7.63
CA ALA A 399 -32.78 15.27 -7.52
C ALA A 399 -32.57 16.22 -6.33
N ALA A 400 -32.20 15.70 -5.16
CA ALA A 400 -31.90 16.49 -3.98
C ALA A 400 -30.74 17.46 -4.22
N GLY A 401 -29.65 16.99 -4.84
CA GLY A 401 -28.50 17.83 -5.20
C GLY A 401 -28.83 18.92 -6.20
N ALA A 402 -29.65 18.62 -7.22
CA ALA A 402 -30.10 19.61 -8.20
C ALA A 402 -30.93 20.73 -7.56
N ILE A 403 -31.80 20.39 -6.61
CA ILE A 403 -32.60 21.37 -5.86
C ILE A 403 -31.71 22.26 -4.99
N VAL A 404 -30.70 21.68 -4.32
CA VAL A 404 -29.76 22.42 -3.46
C VAL A 404 -28.96 23.47 -4.24
N ILE A 405 -28.51 23.11 -5.45
CA ILE A 405 -27.72 23.98 -6.32
C ILE A 405 -28.61 25.07 -6.98
N GLY A 406 -29.94 24.92 -6.96
CA GLY A 406 -30.88 25.87 -7.55
C GLY A 406 -31.16 25.60 -9.03
N PHE A 407 -31.02 24.36 -9.50
CA PHE A 407 -31.36 24.00 -10.87
C PHE A 407 -32.87 24.17 -11.09
N PRO A 408 -33.32 24.86 -12.15
CA PRO A 408 -34.74 25.10 -12.38
C PRO A 408 -35.46 23.76 -12.64
N VAL A 409 -36.34 23.38 -11.71
CA VAL A 409 -37.09 22.11 -11.68
C VAL A 409 -37.90 21.88 -12.97
N LEU A 410 -38.25 22.95 -13.69
CA LEU A 410 -38.93 22.94 -14.99
C LEU A 410 -38.16 22.18 -16.09
N VAL A 411 -36.82 22.16 -16.05
CA VAL A 411 -35.99 21.42 -17.02
C VAL A 411 -35.96 19.91 -16.71
N CYS A 412 -36.10 19.54 -15.44
CA CYS A 412 -36.10 18.14 -15.01
C CYS A 412 -37.37 17.40 -15.45
N PHE A 413 -38.53 18.07 -15.40
CA PHE A 413 -39.78 17.53 -15.95
C PHE A 413 -39.76 17.38 -17.48
N TYR A 414 -38.98 18.19 -18.19
CA TYR A 414 -38.83 18.08 -19.65
C TYR A 414 -37.88 16.93 -20.06
N LEU A 415 -36.87 16.63 -19.26
CA LEU A 415 -35.90 15.55 -19.52
C LEU A 415 -36.38 14.16 -19.07
N CYS A 416 -37.32 14.08 -18.12
CA CYS A 416 -37.92 12.81 -17.69
C CYS A 416 -39.10 12.37 -18.58
N ASN A 417 -39.50 13.22 -19.54
CA ASN A 417 -40.59 12.99 -20.50
C ASN A 417 -40.10 12.76 -21.94
N ILE A 418 -38.79 12.53 -22.10
CA ILE A 418 -38.09 12.06 -23.30
C ILE A 418 -37.42 10.75 -22.92
#